data_AF-A0A2V7RUU4-F1
#
_entry.id   AF-A0A2V7RUU4-F1
#
_cell.length_a   1.000
_cell.length_b   1.000
_cell.length_c   1.000
_cell.angle_alpha   90.00
_cell.angle_beta   90.00
_cell.angle_gamma   90.00
#
_symmetry.space_group_name_H-M   'P 1'
#
loop_
_entity.id
_entity.type
_entity.pdbx_description
1 polymer ?
#
loop_
_entity_poly.entity_id
_entity_poly.type
_entity_poly.pdbx_seq_one_letter_code
_entity_poly.pdbx_strand_id
1 'polypeptide(L)'
;MWAVVALGIASCGDGTAPAPAFRAADQLHFVRPAATAQALPDTAVSFWAKRGEDRELRLYYAAQPGSTSGEEFLRFSVPAAALAQRPDGSTVAVGDSLLISVHVVDPVRLIVEFQ
;
A
#
# COMPACT_ATOMS: atom_id res chain seq x y z
N MET A 1 42.63 -19.98 39.02
CA MET A 1 42.37 -18.53 39.09
C MET A 1 42.45 -17.99 37.66
N TRP A 2 41.27 -17.72 37.07
CA TRP A 2 40.91 -16.90 35.90
C TRP A 2 41.80 -16.80 34.64
N ALA A 3 41.18 -17.04 33.48
CA ALA A 3 41.11 -16.08 32.36
C ALA A 3 39.94 -16.46 31.43
N VAL A 4 38.86 -15.68 31.45
CA VAL A 4 37.79 -15.74 30.42
C VAL A 4 38.05 -14.59 29.47
N VAL A 5 38.35 -14.92 28.21
CA VAL A 5 38.49 -13.94 27.13
C VAL A 5 37.09 -13.62 26.61
N ALA A 6 36.62 -12.40 26.86
CA ALA A 6 35.38 -11.89 26.28
C ALA A 6 35.67 -11.42 24.83
N LEU A 7 35.17 -12.16 23.84
CA LEU A 7 35.10 -11.68 22.46
C LEU A 7 33.97 -10.65 22.34
N GLY A 8 34.32 -9.42 22.02
CA GLY A 8 33.38 -8.38 21.65
C GLY A 8 32.74 -8.69 20.29
N ILE A 9 31.42 -8.86 20.28
CA ILE A 9 30.58 -8.85 19.09
C ILE A 9 30.57 -7.41 18.53
N ALA A 10 31.35 -7.19 17.46
CA ALA A 10 31.21 -6.00 16.63
C ALA A 10 29.86 -6.09 15.88
N SER A 11 28.88 -5.28 16.28
CA SER A 11 27.64 -5.16 15.51
C SER A 11 27.92 -4.22 14.34
N CYS A 12 27.90 -4.77 13.12
CA CYS A 12 27.89 -3.98 11.89
C CYS A 12 26.54 -3.26 11.80
N GLY A 13 26.48 -2.05 12.35
CA GLY A 13 25.33 -1.16 12.30
C GLY A 13 25.55 0.02 11.35
N ASP A 14 26.20 -0.19 10.20
CA ASP A 14 26.33 0.85 9.17
C ASP A 14 25.03 0.94 8.37
N GLY A 15 23.97 1.40 9.04
CA GLY A 15 22.73 1.79 8.40
C GLY A 15 22.97 3.10 7.64
N THR A 16 23.26 3.02 6.34
CA THR A 16 23.22 4.19 5.42
C THR A 16 21.79 4.66 5.14
N ALA A 17 20.79 4.12 5.85
CA ALA A 17 19.42 4.55 5.75
C ALA A 17 19.29 5.99 6.30
N PRO A 18 18.58 6.88 5.61
CA PRO A 18 18.20 8.16 6.18
C PRO A 18 17.53 7.93 7.54
N ALA A 19 17.92 8.70 8.55
CA ALA A 19 17.22 8.68 9.83
C ALA A 19 15.72 8.92 9.58
N PRO A 20 14.81 8.17 10.22
CA PRO A 20 13.37 8.34 10.02
C PRO A 20 12.98 9.77 10.42
N ALA A 21 12.77 10.62 9.41
CA ALA A 21 12.34 12.00 9.60
C ALA A 21 10.82 12.03 9.51
N PHE A 22 10.16 12.04 10.68
CA PHE A 22 8.74 12.33 10.74
C PHE A 22 8.51 13.79 10.32
N ARG A 23 7.68 14.00 9.30
CA ARG A 23 7.18 15.31 8.90
C ARG A 23 5.77 15.45 9.44
N ALA A 24 5.50 16.58 10.10
CA ALA A 24 4.15 16.90 10.51
C ALA A 24 3.26 17.13 9.26
N ALA A 25 1.97 16.83 9.35
CA ALA A 25 1.07 16.87 8.19
C ALA A 25 0.92 18.28 7.58
N ASP A 26 1.14 19.34 8.37
CA ASP A 26 1.15 20.74 7.93
C ASP A 26 2.42 21.11 7.13
N GLN A 27 3.46 20.28 7.19
CA GLN A 27 4.67 20.38 6.37
C GLN A 27 4.53 19.64 5.03
N LEU A 28 3.38 19.00 4.77
CA LEU A 28 3.11 18.23 3.57
C LEU A 28 2.10 18.95 2.66
N HIS A 29 2.34 18.91 1.36
CA HIS A 29 1.39 19.38 0.35
C HIS A 29 0.64 18.18 -0.23
N PHE A 30 -0.65 18.09 0.07
CA PHE A 30 -1.53 17.04 -0.46
C PHE A 30 -2.25 17.53 -1.71
N VAL A 31 -2.30 16.68 -2.74
CA VAL A 31 -3.27 16.83 -3.83
C VAL A 31 -4.66 16.63 -3.23
N ARG A 32 -5.59 17.51 -3.60
CA ARG A 32 -6.97 17.45 -3.12
C ARG A 32 -7.91 17.31 -4.32
N PRO A 33 -8.98 16.50 -4.20
CA PRO A 33 -10.06 16.55 -5.16
C PRO A 33 -10.60 17.97 -5.29
N ALA A 34 -11.06 18.34 -6.48
CA ALA A 34 -11.77 19.60 -6.67
C ALA A 34 -13.00 19.66 -5.75
N ALA A 35 -13.40 20.86 -5.32
CA ALA A 35 -14.61 21.02 -4.51
C ALA A 35 -15.88 20.52 -5.22
N THR A 36 -15.84 20.40 -6.55
CA THR A 36 -16.91 19.89 -7.42
C THR A 36 -16.71 18.42 -7.83
N ALA A 37 -15.72 17.73 -7.26
CA ALA A 37 -15.52 16.31 -7.51
C ALA A 37 -16.75 15.51 -7.05
N GLN A 38 -17.08 14.45 -7.79
CA GLN A 38 -18.16 13.56 -7.40
C GLN A 38 -17.78 12.76 -6.14
N ALA A 39 -18.76 12.21 -5.43
CA ALA A 39 -18.51 11.39 -4.26
C ALA A 39 -17.80 10.07 -4.63
N LEU A 40 -17.13 9.44 -3.67
CA LEU A 40 -16.60 8.09 -3.81
C LEU A 40 -17.70 7.09 -3.43
N PRO A 41 -18.25 6.29 -4.37
CA PRO A 41 -19.31 5.34 -4.08
C PRO A 41 -18.81 4.18 -3.22
N ASP A 42 -17.57 3.75 -3.46
CA ASP A 42 -16.92 2.66 -2.76
C ASP A 42 -15.69 3.19 -2.00
N THR A 43 -15.69 3.04 -0.68
CA THR A 43 -14.56 3.43 0.19
C THR A 43 -13.85 2.24 0.81
N ALA A 44 -14.38 1.03 0.65
CA ALA A 44 -13.79 -0.22 1.12
C ALA A 44 -14.09 -1.32 0.11
N VAL A 45 -13.05 -1.92 -0.47
CA VAL A 45 -13.18 -3.01 -1.43
C VAL A 45 -12.09 -4.04 -1.20
N SER A 46 -12.32 -5.28 -1.61
CA SER A 46 -11.29 -6.32 -1.58
C SER A 46 -11.28 -7.09 -2.88
N PHE A 47 -10.09 -7.57 -3.27
CA PHE A 47 -9.93 -8.44 -4.44
C PHE A 47 -8.84 -9.47 -4.20
N TRP A 48 -8.95 -10.61 -4.88
CA TRP A 48 -7.97 -11.68 -4.81
C TRP A 48 -6.83 -11.42 -5.79
N ALA A 49 -5.62 -11.24 -5.27
CA ALA A 49 -4.40 -11.23 -6.05
C ALA A 49 -3.77 -12.62 -6.04
N LYS A 50 -3.51 -13.19 -7.22
CA LYS A 50 -3.06 -14.57 -7.38
C LYS A 50 -1.65 -14.62 -7.93
N ARG A 51 -0.75 -15.41 -7.33
CA ARG A 51 0.64 -15.52 -7.80
C ARG A 51 0.66 -16.17 -9.19
N GLY A 52 1.36 -15.51 -10.11
CA GLY A 52 1.46 -15.91 -11.51
C GLY A 52 0.43 -15.27 -12.43
N GLU A 53 -0.43 -14.38 -11.93
CA GLU A 53 -1.43 -13.66 -12.73
C GLU A 53 -1.33 -12.15 -12.49
N ASP A 54 -1.47 -11.35 -13.55
CA ASP A 54 -1.65 -9.91 -13.41
C ASP A 54 -3.08 -9.65 -12.92
N ARG A 55 -3.20 -8.93 -11.81
CA ARG A 55 -4.48 -8.55 -11.21
C ARG A 55 -4.49 -7.05 -10.95
N GLU A 56 -5.66 -6.45 -11.11
CA GLU A 56 -5.85 -5.03 -10.82
C GLU A 56 -7.18 -4.78 -10.13
N LEU A 57 -7.18 -3.74 -9.31
CA LEU A 57 -8.36 -3.12 -8.74
C LEU A 57 -8.40 -1.68 -9.22
N ARG A 58 -9.59 -1.23 -9.62
CA ARG A 58 -9.85 0.15 -10.02
C ARG A 58 -11.03 0.70 -9.25
N LEU A 59 -10.87 1.91 -8.72
CA LEU A 59 -11.93 2.66 -8.06
C LEU A 59 -12.19 3.96 -8.81
N TYR A 60 -13.45 4.30 -8.88
CA TYR A 60 -13.96 5.43 -9.66
C TYR A 60 -14.75 6.37 -8.76
N TYR A 61 -14.74 7.65 -9.11
CA TYR A 61 -15.72 8.59 -8.62
C TYR A 61 -17.14 8.17 -9.07
N ALA A 62 -18.17 8.68 -8.41
CA ALA A 62 -19.54 8.50 -8.89
C ALA A 62 -19.69 9.18 -10.27
N ALA A 63 -20.54 8.60 -11.12
CA ALA A 63 -20.84 9.18 -12.42
C ALA A 63 -21.53 10.54 -12.27
N GLN A 64 -21.17 11.50 -13.13
CA GLN A 64 -21.89 12.77 -13.22
C GLN A 64 -23.31 12.55 -13.77
N PRO A 65 -24.28 13.44 -13.47
CA PRO A 65 -25.60 13.39 -14.10
C PRO A 65 -25.50 13.38 -15.63
N GLY A 66 -26.10 12.35 -16.25
CA GLY A 66 -26.04 12.15 -17.71
C GLY A 66 -24.83 11.33 -18.20
N SER A 67 -23.90 10.95 -17.32
CA SER A 67 -22.85 9.96 -17.60
C SER A 67 -23.23 8.58 -17.02
N THR A 68 -22.79 7.53 -17.71
CA THR A 68 -22.89 6.15 -17.22
C THR A 68 -21.63 5.67 -16.49
N SER A 69 -20.56 6.47 -16.50
CA SER A 69 -19.28 6.12 -15.88
C SER A 69 -18.66 7.31 -15.14
N GLY A 70 -17.95 7.01 -14.06
CA GLY A 70 -17.16 7.98 -13.32
C GLY A 70 -15.69 7.97 -13.75
N GLU A 71 -14.96 9.00 -13.34
CA GLU A 71 -13.52 9.11 -13.55
C GLU A 71 -12.76 8.19 -12.58
N GLU A 72 -11.70 7.53 -13.06
CA GLU A 72 -10.82 6.70 -12.23
C GLU A 72 -10.03 7.60 -11.28
N PHE A 73 -10.03 7.27 -9.99
CA PHE A 73 -9.20 7.99 -9.01
C PHE A 73 -8.11 7.12 -8.40
N LEU A 74 -8.28 5.80 -8.42
CA LEU A 74 -7.30 4.85 -7.93
C LEU A 74 -7.24 3.63 -8.82
N ARG A 75 -6.02 3.25 -9.16
CA ARG A 75 -5.69 1.97 -9.77
C ARG A 75 -4.57 1.32 -8.96
N PHE A 76 -4.82 0.11 -8.51
CA PHE A 76 -3.84 -0.71 -7.81
C PHE A 76 -3.57 -1.97 -8.61
N SER A 77 -2.33 -2.14 -9.06
CA SER A 77 -1.92 -3.24 -9.92
C SER A 77 -0.97 -4.17 -9.17
N VAL A 78 -1.24 -5.47 -9.23
CA VAL A 78 -0.40 -6.54 -8.69
C VAL A 78 0.09 -7.38 -9.87
N PRO A 79 1.34 -7.14 -10.34
CA PRO A 79 1.94 -7.95 -11.38
C PRO A 79 2.07 -9.42 -10.98
N ALA A 80 2.07 -10.33 -11.95
CA ALA A 80 2.20 -11.77 -11.75
C ALA A 80 3.39 -12.18 -10.85
N ALA A 81 4.48 -11.40 -10.89
CA ALA A 81 5.71 -11.63 -10.14
C ALA A 81 5.77 -10.94 -8.76
N ALA A 82 4.78 -10.13 -8.38
CA ALA A 82 4.83 -9.30 -7.18
C ALA A 82 4.63 -10.10 -5.87
N LEU A 83 3.92 -11.24 -5.93
CA LEU A 83 3.59 -12.04 -4.75
C LEU A 83 4.67 -13.10 -4.48
N ALA A 84 5.81 -12.70 -3.94
CA ALA A 84 6.91 -13.62 -3.60
C ALA A 84 6.78 -14.19 -2.18
N GLN A 85 6.54 -13.33 -1.19
CA GLN A 85 6.54 -13.69 0.23
C GLN A 85 5.40 -13.00 0.97
N ARG A 86 4.92 -13.65 2.02
CA ARG A 86 4.00 -13.08 3.01
C ARG A 86 4.79 -12.24 4.02
N PRO A 87 4.12 -11.36 4.79
CA PRO A 87 4.77 -10.58 5.84
C PRO A 87 5.49 -11.41 6.91
N ASP A 88 5.06 -12.67 7.13
CA ASP A 88 5.71 -13.63 8.04
C ASP A 88 6.98 -14.28 7.45
N GLY A 89 7.37 -13.93 6.22
CA GLY A 89 8.52 -14.46 5.50
C GLY A 89 8.25 -15.77 4.74
N SER A 90 7.06 -16.37 4.88
CA SER A 90 6.71 -17.57 4.12
C SER A 90 6.53 -17.28 2.63
N THR A 91 6.84 -18.27 1.78
CA THR A 91 6.67 -18.11 0.32
C THR A 91 5.20 -18.26 -0.07
N VAL A 92 4.72 -17.38 -0.96
CA VAL A 92 3.40 -17.52 -1.61
C VAL A 92 3.60 -18.45 -2.80
N ALA A 93 2.98 -19.63 -2.89
CA ALA A 93 3.20 -20.56 -4.00
C ALA A 93 2.48 -20.10 -5.29
N VAL A 94 2.90 -20.59 -6.46
CA VAL A 94 2.19 -20.28 -7.72
C VAL A 94 0.77 -20.86 -7.61
N GLY A 95 -0.24 -20.04 -7.92
CA GLY A 95 -1.64 -20.39 -7.74
C GLY A 95 -2.26 -19.96 -6.41
N ASP A 96 -1.45 -19.65 -5.39
CA ASP A 96 -1.94 -19.08 -4.14
C ASP A 96 -2.55 -17.70 -4.38
N SER A 97 -3.57 -17.36 -3.59
CA SER A 97 -4.21 -16.04 -3.62
C SER A 97 -4.10 -15.34 -2.28
N LEU A 98 -3.89 -14.03 -2.31
CA LEU A 98 -3.99 -13.14 -1.16
C LEU A 98 -5.21 -12.24 -1.35
N LEU A 99 -6.02 -12.10 -0.30
CA LEU A 99 -7.09 -11.11 -0.30
C LEU A 99 -6.44 -9.77 0.04
N ILE A 100 -6.49 -8.83 -0.91
CA ILE A 100 -6.04 -7.48 -0.68
C ILE A 100 -7.26 -6.62 -0.42
N SER A 101 -7.25 -5.89 0.70
CA SER A 101 -8.30 -4.94 1.06
C SER A 101 -7.80 -3.52 0.91
N VAL A 102 -8.62 -2.66 0.31
CA VAL A 102 -8.32 -1.26 0.03
C VAL A 102 -9.36 -0.38 0.70
N HIS A 103 -8.90 0.51 1.56
CA HIS A 103 -9.73 1.39 2.37
C HIS A 103 -9.37 2.85 2.14
N VAL A 104 -10.32 3.67 1.70
CA VAL A 104 -10.18 5.12 1.64
C VAL A 104 -10.46 5.68 3.04
N VAL A 105 -9.40 6.07 3.76
CA VAL A 105 -9.50 6.56 5.15
C VAL A 105 -9.70 8.06 5.24
N ASP A 106 -9.24 8.83 4.25
CA ASP A 106 -9.53 10.26 4.12
C ASP A 106 -9.83 10.59 2.64
N PRO A 107 -11.11 10.73 2.24
CA PRO A 107 -11.47 11.02 0.86
C PRO A 107 -11.14 12.46 0.44
N VAL A 108 -10.91 13.37 1.38
CA VAL A 108 -10.57 14.78 1.09
C VAL A 108 -9.08 14.92 0.77
N ARG A 109 -8.25 14.08 1.38
CA ARG A 109 -6.80 14.02 1.15
C ARG A 109 -6.36 12.83 0.32
N LEU A 110 -7.32 12.00 -0.14
CA LEU A 110 -7.09 10.75 -0.87
C LEU A 110 -6.10 9.82 -0.16
N ILE A 111 -6.22 9.70 1.16
CA ILE A 111 -5.42 8.76 1.93
C ILE A 111 -6.09 7.38 1.83
N VAL A 112 -5.31 6.39 1.38
CA VAL A 112 -5.76 5.03 1.14
C VAL A 112 -4.84 4.05 1.85
N GLU A 113 -5.44 3.09 2.54
CA GLU A 113 -4.76 1.98 3.19
C GLU A 113 -4.94 0.69 2.37
N PHE A 114 -3.87 -0.10 2.32
CA PHE A 114 -3.82 -1.40 1.66
C PHE A 114 -3.42 -2.43 2.70
N GLN A 115 -4.19 -3.51 2.80
CA GLN A 115 -4.00 -4.60 3.77
C GLN A 115 -3.94 -5.94 3.05
#